data_AF-A0A958LG34-F1
#
_entry.id   AF-A0A958LG34-F1
#
_cell.length_a   1.000
_cell.length_b   1.000
_cell.length_c   1.000
_cell.angle_alpha   90.00
_cell.angle_beta   90.00
_cell.angle_gamma   90.00
#
_symmetry.space_group_name_H-M   'P 1'
#
loop_
_entity.id
_entity.type
_entity.pdbx_description
1 polymer ?
#
loop_
_entity_poly.entity_id
_entity_poly.type
_entity_poly.pdbx_seq_one_letter_code
_entity_poly.pdbx_strand_id
1 'polypeptide(L)'
;FGSYNLFLTMENWLKILNYAPRPARVVVTVNSATGSTEEEIVLPPLGSALLPIHDSTRFHTSPDTYGTVELRVKDGTTISAELLRRKPSSAPATETDFAAPTAVR
;
A
#
# COMPACT_ATOMS: atom_id res chain seq x y z
N PHE A 1 -10.11 -4.80 -11.45
CA PHE A 1 -10.30 -5.94 -10.53
C PHE A 1 -9.10 -5.95 -9.62
N GLY A 2 -9.32 -5.84 -8.31
CA GLY A 2 -8.28 -5.45 -7.36
C GLY A 2 -8.08 -6.46 -6.24
N SER A 3 -7.02 -6.28 -5.47
CA SER A 3 -6.14 -7.42 -5.25
C SER A 3 -5.62 -7.64 -3.83
N TYR A 4 -6.22 -6.93 -2.91
CA TYR A 4 -6.36 -7.38 -1.54
C TYR A 4 -7.83 -7.25 -1.22
N ASN A 5 -8.48 -8.38 -1.00
CA ASN A 5 -9.74 -8.49 -0.28
C ASN A 5 -10.78 -7.39 -0.61
N LEU A 6 -11.18 -7.29 -1.88
CA LEU A 6 -12.32 -6.48 -2.33
C LEU A 6 -13.67 -6.96 -1.79
N PHE A 7 -13.71 -7.94 -0.88
CA PHE A 7 -14.91 -8.27 -0.12
C PHE A 7 -15.55 -7.00 0.41
N LEU A 8 -16.84 -6.82 0.10
CA LEU A 8 -17.63 -5.63 0.43
C LEU A 8 -17.08 -4.32 -0.17
N THR A 9 -16.52 -4.38 -1.38
CA THR A 9 -16.01 -3.22 -2.15
C THR A 9 -14.91 -2.45 -1.43
N MET A 10 -14.06 -3.14 -0.66
CA MET A 10 -12.96 -2.52 0.10
C MET A 10 -11.65 -2.48 -0.70
N GLU A 11 -10.96 -1.36 -0.67
CA GLU A 11 -9.65 -1.16 -1.30
C GLU A 11 -8.53 -1.23 -0.27
N ASN A 12 -7.33 -1.60 -0.72
CA ASN A 12 -6.13 -1.60 0.12
C ASN A 12 -5.11 -0.61 -0.40
N TRP A 13 -4.68 0.28 0.49
CA TRP A 13 -3.75 1.36 0.20
C TRP A 13 -2.56 1.27 1.16
N LEU A 14 -1.35 1.22 0.63
CA LEU A 14 -0.14 1.27 1.46
C LEU A 14 0.30 2.72 1.57
N LYS A 15 0.22 3.27 2.77
CA LYS A 15 0.75 4.59 3.07
C LYS A 15 2.14 4.44 3.67
N ILE A 16 3.10 5.19 3.15
CA ILE A 16 4.47 5.18 3.63
C ILE A 16 4.86 6.63 3.92
N LEU A 17 5.38 6.89 5.11
CA LEU A 17 5.83 8.20 5.57
C LEU A 17 7.35 8.17 5.78
N ASN A 18 8.02 9.16 5.22
CA ASN A 18 9.42 9.44 5.47
C ASN A 18 9.53 10.60 6.46
N TYR A 19 10.00 10.33 7.68
CA TYR A 19 10.21 11.37 8.69
C TYR A 19 11.60 12.00 8.63
N ALA A 20 12.48 11.54 7.73
CA ALA A 20 13.82 12.08 7.64
C ALA A 20 13.87 13.35 6.76
N PRO A 21 14.81 14.27 7.05
CA PRO A 21 15.05 15.47 6.24
C PRO A 21 15.83 15.17 4.94
N ARG A 22 15.84 13.91 4.49
CA ARG A 22 16.50 13.43 3.28
C ARG A 22 15.59 12.45 2.54
N PRO A 23 15.77 12.24 1.23
CA PRO A 23 14.98 11.25 0.50
C PRO A 23 15.16 9.84 1.08
N ALA A 24 14.16 8.98 0.92
CA ALA A 24 14.21 7.57 1.30
C ALA A 24 13.87 6.69 0.10
N ARG A 25 14.75 5.75 -0.25
CA ARG A 25 14.46 4.70 -1.22
C ARG A 25 13.85 3.49 -0.52
N VAL A 26 12.63 3.15 -0.89
CA VAL A 26 11.87 2.04 -0.31
C VAL A 26 11.51 1.07 -1.42
N VAL A 27 11.88 -0.20 -1.24
CA VAL A 27 11.40 -1.30 -2.08
C VAL A 27 10.15 -1.86 -1.43
N VAL A 28 9.06 -1.89 -2.20
CA VAL A 28 7.79 -2.49 -1.83
C VAL A 28 7.69 -3.82 -2.56
N THR A 29 7.63 -4.90 -1.81
CA THR A 29 7.42 -6.24 -2.38
C THR A 29 6.02 -6.70 -2.04
N VAL A 30 5.24 -7.06 -3.06
CA VAL A 30 3.90 -7.61 -2.91
C VAL A 30 3.94 -9.07 -3.33
N ASN A 31 3.79 -9.97 -2.36
CA ASN A 31 3.70 -11.41 -2.60
C ASN A 31 2.23 -11.82 -2.64
N SER A 32 1.80 -12.45 -3.72
CA SER A 32 0.43 -12.94 -3.93
C SER A 32 0.44 -14.40 -4.35
N ALA A 33 -0.75 -15.01 -4.44
CA ALA A 33 -0.88 -16.38 -4.93
C ALA A 33 -0.36 -16.58 -6.37
N THR A 34 -0.34 -15.51 -7.17
CA THR A 34 0.06 -15.55 -8.59
C THR A 34 1.53 -15.18 -8.82
N GLY A 35 2.23 -14.70 -7.79
CA GLY A 35 3.64 -14.31 -7.89
C GLY A 35 4.02 -13.16 -6.97
N SER A 36 5.26 -12.72 -7.10
CA SER A 36 5.84 -11.60 -6.36
C SER A 36 6.18 -10.45 -7.30
N THR A 37 5.86 -9.23 -6.88
CA THR A 37 6.19 -8.00 -7.61
C THR A 37 6.98 -7.08 -6.69
N GLU A 38 8.06 -6.51 -7.20
CA GLU A 38 8.85 -5.51 -6.49
C GLU A 38 8.72 -4.15 -7.20
N GLU A 39 8.55 -3.10 -6.41
CA GLU A 39 8.58 -1.73 -6.89
C GLU A 39 9.48 -0.87 -5.99
N GLU A 40 10.41 -0.13 -6.58
CA GLU A 40 11.20 0.87 -5.87
C GLU A 40 10.52 2.24 -5.97
N ILE A 41 10.28 2.86 -4.83
CA ILE A 41 9.80 4.24 -4.73
C ILE A 41 10.84 5.12 -4.05
N VAL A 42 10.86 6.40 -4.44
CA VAL A 42 11.67 7.43 -3.78
C VAL A 42 10.73 8.40 -3.09
N LEU A 43 10.76 8.39 -1.76
CA LEU A 43 10.01 9.34 -0.94
C LEU A 43 10.83 10.63 -0.79
N PRO A 44 10.23 11.82 -1.01
CA PRO A 44 10.91 13.07 -0.73
C PRO A 44 11.16 13.22 0.79
N PRO A 45 12.08 14.14 1.18
CA PRO A 45 12.25 14.53 2.59
C PRO A 45 10.93 14.93 3.23
N LEU A 46 10.67 14.45 4.45
CA LEU A 46 9.43 14.75 5.21
C LEU A 46 8.15 14.48 4.41
N GLY A 47 8.21 13.56 3.45
CA GLY A 47 7.15 13.27 2.49
C GLY A 47 6.42 11.97 2.76
N SER A 48 5.42 11.69 1.93
CA SER A 48 4.67 10.43 1.97
C SER A 48 4.30 9.94 0.58
N ALA A 49 4.08 8.63 0.45
CA ALA A 49 3.43 8.02 -0.69
C ALA A 49 2.19 7.26 -0.23
N LEU A 50 1.19 7.20 -1.12
CA LEU A 50 -0.01 6.39 -0.96
C LEU A 50 -0.14 5.50 -2.19
N LEU A 51 0.10 4.20 -2.02
CA LEU A 51 0.16 3.23 -3.11
C LEU A 51 -1.12 2.38 -3.15
N PRO A 52 -1.80 2.27 -4.30
CA PRO A 52 -2.97 1.41 -4.44
C PRO A 52 -2.52 -0.05 -4.59
N ILE A 53 -2.19 -0.73 -3.49
CA ILE A 53 -1.74 -2.15 -3.53
C ILE A 53 -2.80 -3.07 -4.14
N HIS A 54 -4.06 -2.65 -4.08
CA HIS A 54 -5.17 -3.34 -4.75
C HIS A 54 -5.12 -3.26 -6.29
N ASP A 55 -4.24 -2.47 -6.92
CA ASP A 55 -4.17 -2.35 -8.38
C ASP A 55 -3.47 -3.57 -9.01
N SER A 56 -4.25 -4.44 -9.66
CA SER A 56 -3.76 -5.64 -10.32
C SER A 56 -2.80 -5.36 -11.48
N THR A 57 -2.89 -4.19 -12.10
CA THR A 57 -2.05 -3.85 -13.26
C THR A 57 -0.64 -3.46 -12.82
N ARG A 58 -0.52 -2.80 -11.68
CA ARG A 58 0.76 -2.35 -11.12
C ARG A 58 1.47 -3.43 -10.30
N PHE A 59 0.72 -4.17 -9.48
CA PHE A 59 1.32 -5.11 -8.53
C PHE A 59 1.13 -6.59 -8.89
N HIS A 60 0.55 -6.90 -10.06
CA HIS A 60 0.27 -8.28 -10.55
C HIS A 60 -0.50 -9.17 -9.58
N THR A 61 -1.23 -8.53 -8.70
CA THR A 61 -2.01 -9.11 -7.63
C THR A 61 -3.37 -9.57 -8.17
N SER A 62 -3.85 -10.74 -7.74
CA SER A 62 -5.10 -11.34 -8.23
C SER A 62 -6.34 -10.90 -7.42
N PRO A 63 -7.53 -10.76 -8.06
CA PRO A 63 -8.78 -10.55 -7.35
C PRO A 63 -9.03 -11.61 -6.27
N ASP A 64 -9.62 -11.18 -5.15
CA ASP A 64 -10.03 -12.03 -4.03
C ASP A 64 -8.92 -12.91 -3.42
N THR A 65 -7.65 -12.53 -3.60
CA THR A 65 -6.52 -13.20 -2.96
C THR A 65 -6.02 -12.46 -1.72
N TYR A 66 -5.38 -13.22 -0.83
CA TYR A 66 -4.56 -12.68 0.26
C TYR A 66 -3.10 -12.73 -0.16
N GLY A 67 -2.35 -11.71 0.23
CA GLY A 67 -0.91 -11.63 0.02
C GLY A 67 -0.20 -11.12 1.25
N THR A 68 1.12 -10.94 1.13
CA THR A 68 1.91 -10.15 2.07
C THR A 68 2.51 -8.94 1.38
N VAL A 69 2.68 -7.86 2.15
CA VAL A 69 3.42 -6.66 1.74
C VAL A 69 4.67 -6.59 2.60
N GLU A 70 5.82 -6.49 1.97
CA GLU A 70 7.11 -6.30 2.63
C GLU A 70 7.69 -4.94 2.20
N LEU A 71 8.37 -4.28 3.15
CA LEU A 71 9.02 -3.00 2.94
C LEU A 71 10.50 -3.11 3.29
N ARG A 72 11.36 -2.72 2.34
CA ARG A 72 12.81 -2.66 2.56
C ARG A 72 13.35 -1.29 2.25
N VAL A 73 13.90 -0.62 3.26
CA VAL A 73 14.55 0.68 3.09
C VAL A 73 16.02 0.47 2.72
N LYS A 74 16.46 1.05 1.59
CA LYS A 74 17.85 0.88 1.11
C LYS A 74 18.86 1.76 1.85
N ASP A 75 18.44 2.95 2.28
CA ASP A 75 19.35 4.00 2.75
C ASP A 75 19.43 4.12 4.29
N GLY A 76 18.88 3.12 5.02
CA GLY A 76 18.82 3.10 6.48
C GLY A 76 17.94 4.20 7.10
N THR A 77 17.12 4.86 6.29
CA THR A 77 16.19 5.91 6.73
C THR A 77 15.02 5.31 7.51
N THR A 78 14.65 5.91 8.63
CA THR A 78 13.45 5.53 9.37
C THR A 78 12.20 5.96 8.60
N ILE A 79 11.35 5.00 8.29
CA ILE A 79 10.02 5.21 7.73
C ILE A 79 8.95 4.73 8.71
N SER A 80 7.70 5.09 8.46
CA SER A 80 6.57 4.35 9.00
C SER A 80 5.63 4.01 7.88
N ALA A 81 4.96 2.87 7.99
CA ALA A 81 4.00 2.44 7.00
C ALA A 81 2.76 1.82 7.62
N GLU A 82 1.65 1.99 6.93
CA GLU A 82 0.37 1.40 7.29
C GLU A 82 -0.33 0.89 6.02
N LEU A 83 -0.87 -0.32 6.10
CA LEU A 83 -1.82 -0.82 5.13
C LEU A 83 -3.20 -0.37 5.56
N LEU A 84 -3.81 0.51 4.78
CA LEU A 84 -5.15 1.04 4.97
C LEU A 84 -6.14 0.21 4.18
N ARG A 85 -7.03 -0.47 4.89
CA ARG A 85 -8.22 -1.07 4.27
C ARG A 85 -9.36 -0.06 4.30
N ARG A 86 -9.82 0.39 3.15
CA ARG A 86 -10.81 1.46 2.99
C ARG A 86 -12.04 0.96 2.25
N LYS A 87 -13.24 1.20 2.78
CA LYS A 87 -14.49 1.09 2.03
C LYS A 87 -14.94 2.49 1.60
N PRO A 88 -14.92 2.83 0.30
CA PRO A 88 -15.52 4.07 -0.16
C PRO A 88 -17.04 4.02 0.04
N SER A 89 -17.65 5.19 0.28
CA SER A 89 -19.10 5.30 0.38
C SER A 89 -19.77 5.08 -0.97
N SER A 90 -20.97 4.51 -0.96
CA SER A 90 -21.78 4.33 -2.17
C SER A 90 -22.34 5.66 -2.68
N ALA A 91 -22.48 6.69 -1.82
CA ALA A 91 -22.76 8.07 -2.18
C ALA A 91 -22.60 9.01 -0.97
N PRO A 92 -21.80 10.10 -1.05
CA PRO A 92 -20.94 10.50 -2.16
C PRO A 92 -19.61 9.71 -2.19
N ALA A 93 -19.09 9.41 -3.39
CA ALA A 93 -17.86 8.62 -3.57
C ALA A 93 -16.57 9.24 -2.99
N THR A 94 -16.64 10.47 -2.49
CA THR A 94 -15.57 11.17 -1.77
C THR A 94 -15.50 10.81 -0.29
N GLU A 95 -16.55 10.19 0.23
CA GLU A 95 -16.62 9.79 1.63
C GLU A 95 -16.13 8.36 1.85
N THR A 96 -15.66 8.10 3.06
CA THR A 96 -15.19 6.78 3.48
C THR A 96 -16.16 6.24 4.52
N ASP A 97 -16.84 5.15 4.19
CA ASP A 97 -17.74 4.45 5.13
C ASP A 97 -16.95 3.74 6.22
N PHE A 98 -15.75 3.25 5.88
CA PHE A 98 -14.90 2.49 6.79
C PHE A 98 -13.43 2.62 6.42
N ALA A 99 -12.57 2.79 7.42
CA ALA A 99 -11.12 2.68 7.28
C ALA A 99 -10.53 1.94 8.47
N ALA A 100 -9.66 0.97 8.20
CA ALA A 100 -8.89 0.27 9.22
C ALA A 100 -7.40 0.28 8.83
N PRO A 101 -6.55 1.01 9.57
CA PRO A 101 -5.10 0.93 9.40
C PRO A 101 -4.54 -0.32 10.07
N THR A 102 -3.56 -0.95 9.43
CA THR A 102 -2.71 -1.99 10.00
C THR A 102 -1.26 -1.58 9.83
N ALA A 103 -0.51 -1.47 10.93
CA ALA A 103 0.90 -1.09 10.85
C ALA A 103 1.70 -2.15 10.08
N VAL A 104 2.55 -1.68 9.16
CA VAL A 104 3.53 -2.49 8.44
C VAL A 104 4.91 -2.15 9.01
N ARG A 105 5.67 -3.17 9.41
CA ARG A 105 6.97 -3.03 10.07
C ARG A 105 8.08 -3.54 9.18
#